data_AF-A0A0D1JWK2-F1
#
_entry.id   AF-A0A0D1JWK2-F1
#
_cell.length_a   1.000
_cell.length_b   1.000
_cell.length_c   1.000
_cell.angle_alpha   90.00
_cell.angle_beta   90.00
_cell.angle_gamma   90.00
#
_symmetry.space_group_name_H-M   'P 1'
#
loop_
_entity.id
_entity.type
_entity.pdbx_description
1 polymer ?
#
loop_
_entity_poly.entity_id
_entity_poly.type
_entity_poly.pdbx_seq_one_letter_code
_entity_poly.pdbx_strand_id
1 'polypeptide(L)'
;MADLKYEILEELGTLSTSKSGWEMQLNVVQWGANKPKYDLRTWSPDHAKMGKGLTLTREEIEKLHELLGQALAAGDGQFEMPEVADSEPVVATPTPERVQMQQPAAHDYLADMYYANKVAAESEADAEADARPKWGRLGDL
;
A
#
# COMPACT_ATOMS: atom_id res chain seq x y z
N MET A 1 -9.86 -21.60 -10.94
CA MET A 1 -9.77 -20.19 -11.36
C MET A 1 -10.75 -20.04 -12.50
N ALA A 2 -11.60 -19.01 -12.48
CA ALA A 2 -12.57 -18.81 -13.56
C ALA A 2 -11.79 -18.50 -14.84
N ASP A 3 -11.94 -19.33 -15.87
CA ASP A 3 -11.47 -19.05 -17.22
C ASP A 3 -12.12 -17.75 -17.68
N LEU A 4 -11.36 -16.65 -17.62
CA LEU A 4 -11.76 -15.39 -18.22
C LEU A 4 -11.74 -15.59 -19.72
N LYS A 5 -12.91 -15.80 -20.31
CA LYS A 5 -13.09 -15.84 -21.76
C LYS A 5 -12.95 -14.44 -22.29
N TYR A 6 -11.99 -14.23 -23.19
CA TYR A 6 -11.84 -12.99 -23.94
C TYR A 6 -11.57 -13.33 -25.40
N GLU A 7 -11.98 -12.43 -26.28
CA GLU A 7 -11.73 -12.51 -27.71
C GLU A 7 -11.15 -11.18 -28.17
N ILE A 8 -9.96 -11.22 -28.77
CA ILE A 8 -9.33 -10.05 -29.39
C ILE A 8 -9.95 -9.92 -30.78
N LEU A 9 -10.77 -8.88 -30.98
CA LEU A 9 -11.46 -8.65 -32.25
C LEU A 9 -10.56 -7.91 -33.25
N GLU A 10 -9.77 -6.97 -32.75
CA GLU A 10 -8.93 -6.10 -33.59
C GLU A 10 -7.69 -5.65 -32.80
N GLU A 11 -6.53 -5.69 -33.44
CA GLU A 11 -5.28 -5.16 -32.89
C GLU A 11 -5.03 -3.79 -33.52
N LEU A 12 -5.04 -2.73 -32.71
CA LEU A 12 -4.89 -1.36 -33.23
C LEU A 12 -3.42 -0.97 -33.36
N GLY A 13 -2.57 -1.44 -32.44
CA GLY A 13 -1.13 -1.23 -32.53
C GLY A 13 -0.37 -1.44 -31.24
N THR A 14 0.97 -1.40 -31.36
CA THR A 14 1.92 -1.61 -30.27
C THR A 14 2.55 -0.28 -29.86
N LEU A 15 2.45 0.06 -28.57
CA LEU A 15 3.01 1.28 -28.00
C LEU A 15 4.48 1.11 -27.61
N SER A 16 4.86 -0.05 -27.08
CA SER A 16 6.23 -0.33 -26.68
C SER A 16 6.54 -1.83 -26.68
N THR A 17 7.79 -2.15 -26.97
CA THR A 17 8.32 -3.52 -26.93
C THR A 17 9.43 -3.59 -25.89
N SER A 18 9.30 -4.51 -24.95
CA SER A 18 10.30 -4.77 -23.92
C SER A 18 11.42 -5.65 -24.47
N LYS A 19 12.62 -5.57 -23.88
CA LYS A 19 13.75 -6.46 -24.21
C LYS A 19 13.43 -7.95 -24.00
N SER A 20 12.48 -8.25 -23.12
CA SER A 20 11.96 -9.59 -22.85
C SER A 20 10.93 -10.08 -23.88
N GLY A 21 10.62 -9.29 -24.91
CA GLY A 21 9.62 -9.62 -25.94
C GLY A 21 8.17 -9.32 -25.55
N TRP A 22 7.94 -8.71 -24.39
CA TRP A 22 6.60 -8.30 -23.98
C TRP A 22 6.20 -7.00 -24.67
N GLU A 23 5.00 -6.98 -25.24
CA GLU A 23 4.50 -5.86 -26.03
C GLU A 23 3.33 -5.19 -25.33
N MET A 24 3.41 -3.88 -25.13
CA MET A 24 2.26 -3.10 -24.69
C MET A 24 1.45 -2.74 -25.93
N GLN A 25 0.26 -3.33 -26.04
CA GLN A 25 -0.59 -3.19 -27.21
C GLN A 25 -1.93 -2.57 -26.81
N LEU A 26 -2.52 -1.83 -27.76
CA LEU A 26 -3.89 -1.35 -27.69
C LEU A 26 -4.74 -2.19 -28.63
N ASN A 27 -5.69 -2.92 -28.06
CA ASN A 27 -6.53 -3.86 -28.80
C ASN A 27 -8.02 -3.60 -28.51
N VAL A 28 -8.89 -4.06 -29.40
CA VAL A 28 -10.34 -4.15 -29.15
C VAL A 28 -10.64 -5.55 -28.65
N VAL A 29 -11.01 -5.67 -27.38
CA VAL A 29 -11.22 -6.95 -26.70
C VAL A 29 -12.66 -7.06 -26.23
N GLN A 30 -13.27 -8.20 -26.55
CA GLN A 30 -14.56 -8.60 -26.01
C GLN A 30 -14.35 -9.49 -24.79
N TRP A 31 -14.80 -9.02 -23.63
CA TRP A 31 -14.75 -9.80 -22.39
C TRP A 31 -16.05 -10.59 -22.21
N GLY A 32 -15.97 -11.91 -22.40
CA GLY A 32 -17.11 -12.82 -22.36
C GLY A 32 -18.19 -12.42 -23.36
N ALA A 33 -19.43 -12.21 -22.88
CA ALA A 33 -20.57 -11.80 -23.71
C ALA A 33 -20.82 -10.28 -23.70
N ASN A 34 -19.90 -9.47 -23.15
CA ASN A 34 -20.08 -8.04 -23.07
C ASN A 34 -19.81 -7.35 -24.41
N LYS A 35 -20.13 -6.05 -24.51
CA LYS A 35 -19.71 -5.26 -25.68
C LYS A 35 -18.19 -5.17 -25.74
N PRO A 36 -17.59 -5.22 -26.95
CA PRO A 36 -16.17 -5.02 -27.11
C PRO A 36 -15.76 -3.63 -26.62
N LYS A 37 -14.62 -3.60 -25.94
CA LYS A 37 -14.03 -2.39 -25.38
C LYS A 37 -12.58 -2.30 -25.81
N TYR A 38 -12.02 -1.11 -25.70
CA TYR A 38 -10.60 -0.95 -25.93
C TYR A 38 -9.85 -1.44 -24.69
N ASP A 39 -8.76 -2.16 -24.88
CA ASP A 39 -7.92 -2.68 -23.81
C ASP A 39 -6.47 -2.35 -24.13
N LEU A 40 -5.84 -1.61 -23.21
CA LEU A 40 -4.42 -1.30 -23.27
C LEU A 40 -3.73 -2.20 -22.25
N ARG A 41 -2.96 -3.17 -22.73
CA ARG A 41 -2.35 -4.19 -21.85
C ARG A 41 -1.03 -4.67 -22.42
N THR A 42 -0.17 -5.12 -21.52
CA THR A 42 1.04 -5.84 -21.93
C THR A 42 0.73 -7.29 -22.22
N TRP A 43 1.00 -7.74 -23.43
CA TRP A 43 0.86 -9.12 -23.86
C TRP A 43 2.23 -9.78 -23.98
N SER A 44 2.29 -11.09 -23.72
CA SER A 44 3.43 -11.92 -24.11
C SER A 44 3.53 -11.99 -25.64
N PRO A 45 4.72 -12.26 -26.21
CA PRO A 45 4.88 -12.36 -27.66
C PRO A 45 4.00 -13.44 -28.31
N ASP A 46 3.60 -14.45 -27.53
CA ASP A 46 2.70 -15.52 -27.97
C ASP A 46 1.21 -15.28 -27.59
N HIS A 47 0.85 -14.09 -27.08
CA HIS A 47 -0.45 -13.70 -26.50
C HIS A 47 -1.04 -14.63 -25.42
N ALA A 48 -0.32 -15.67 -25.02
CA ALA A 48 -0.76 -16.68 -24.05
C ALA A 48 -0.90 -16.12 -22.63
N LYS A 49 -0.12 -15.08 -22.29
CA LYS A 49 -0.15 -14.42 -20.99
C LYS A 49 -0.49 -12.95 -21.16
N MET A 50 -1.43 -12.51 -20.33
CA MET A 50 -1.82 -11.11 -20.21
C MET A 50 -1.18 -10.52 -18.94
N GLY A 51 -0.60 -9.33 -19.06
CA GLY A 51 0.01 -8.58 -17.97
C GLY A 51 -0.97 -7.60 -17.33
N LYS A 52 -0.42 -6.59 -16.65
CA LYS A 52 -1.21 -5.45 -16.17
C LYS A 52 -1.76 -4.67 -17.35
N GLY A 53 -3.01 -4.25 -17.25
CA GLY A 53 -3.68 -3.51 -18.31
C GLY A 53 -4.86 -2.71 -17.81
N LEU A 54 -5.41 -1.91 -18.70
CA LEU A 54 -6.53 -1.03 -18.47
C LEU A 54 -7.53 -1.21 -19.61
N THR A 55 -8.77 -1.55 -19.26
CA THR A 55 -9.87 -1.57 -20.21
C THR A 55 -10.54 -0.20 -20.22
N LEU A 56 -10.64 0.39 -21.41
CA LEU A 56 -11.21 1.71 -21.66
C LEU A 56 -12.50 1.58 -22.46
N THR A 57 -13.49 2.38 -22.09
CA THR A 57 -14.70 2.60 -22.87
C THR A 57 -14.42 3.58 -24.01
N ARG A 58 -15.37 3.68 -24.94
CA ARG A 58 -15.26 4.59 -26.08
C ARG A 58 -15.08 6.06 -25.65
N GLU A 59 -15.88 6.51 -24.68
CA GLU A 59 -15.83 7.89 -24.18
C GLU A 59 -14.49 8.21 -23.50
N GLU A 60 -13.90 7.24 -22.81
CA GLU A 60 -12.59 7.39 -22.17
C GLU A 60 -11.46 7.50 -23.19
N ILE A 61 -11.51 6.74 -24.29
CA ILE A 61 -10.52 6.87 -25.36
C ILE A 61 -10.64 8.19 -26.11
N GLU A 62 -11.86 8.65 -26.38
CA GLU A 62 -12.08 9.94 -27.04
C GLU A 62 -11.47 11.07 -26.18
N LYS A 63 -11.73 11.08 -24.87
CA LYS A 63 -11.09 12.03 -23.93
C LYS A 63 -9.58 11.85 -23.83
N LEU A 64 -9.08 10.61 -23.80
CA LEU A 64 -7.64 10.34 -23.74
C LEU A 64 -6.95 10.90 -24.98
N HIS A 65 -7.53 10.74 -26.16
CA HIS A 65 -7.00 11.29 -27.41
C HIS A 65 -6.93 12.83 -27.37
N GLU A 66 -7.97 13.49 -26.87
CA GLU A 66 -7.97 14.95 -26.68
C GLU A 66 -6.86 15.42 -25.72
N LEU A 67 -6.72 14.74 -24.57
CA LEU A 67 -5.68 15.05 -23.59
C LEU A 67 -4.27 14.80 -24.12
N LEU A 68 -4.06 13.71 -24.88
CA LEU A 68 -2.80 13.43 -25.54
C LEU A 68 -2.45 14.51 -26.56
N GLY A 69 -3.43 14.97 -27.35
CA GLY A 69 -3.24 16.08 -28.28
C GLY A 69 -2.81 17.37 -27.57
N GLN A 70 -3.44 17.69 -26.44
CA GLN A 70 -3.06 18.83 -25.61
C GLN A 70 -1.66 18.67 -25.01
N ALA A 71 -1.33 17.49 -24.49
CA ALA A 71 -0.03 17.21 -23.88
C ALA A 71 1.11 17.31 -24.91
N LEU A 72 0.91 16.75 -26.10
CA LEU A 72 1.89 16.84 -27.20
C LEU A 72 2.03 18.27 -27.74
N ALA A 73 0.96 19.06 -27.73
CA ALA A 73 1.00 20.47 -28.12
C ALA A 73 1.67 21.38 -27.06
N ALA A 74 1.62 21.00 -25.78
CA ALA A 74 2.14 21.78 -24.66
C ALA A 74 3.66 21.63 -24.43
N GLY A 75 4.33 20.70 -25.10
CA GLY A 75 5.79 20.49 -25.04
C GLY A 75 6.18 19.02 -24.93
N ASP A 76 7.42 18.68 -25.34
CA ASP A 76 7.97 17.33 -25.56
C ASP A 76 8.08 16.40 -24.32
N GLY A 77 7.12 16.43 -23.39
CA GLY A 77 7.04 15.45 -22.31
C GLY A 77 8.16 15.53 -21.27
N GLN A 78 8.93 16.62 -21.26
CA GLN A 78 9.79 16.96 -20.13
C GLN A 78 8.92 17.54 -19.02
N PHE A 79 8.24 16.66 -18.29
CA PHE A 79 7.85 16.97 -16.92
C PHE A 79 9.15 17.02 -16.11
N GLU A 80 9.84 18.16 -16.18
CA GLU A 80 10.88 18.46 -15.21
C GLU A 80 10.21 18.46 -13.84
N MET A 81 10.47 17.40 -13.07
CA MET A 81 10.14 17.42 -11.65
C MET A 81 10.90 18.63 -11.09
N PRO A 82 10.22 19.58 -10.41
CA PRO A 82 10.95 20.64 -9.74
C PRO A 82 11.97 19.97 -8.82
N GLU A 83 13.24 20.27 -9.05
CA GLU A 83 14.34 19.82 -8.19
C GLU A 83 13.91 20.15 -6.77
N VAL A 84 13.71 19.10 -5.98
CA VAL A 84 13.36 19.22 -4.57
C VAL A 84 14.62 19.79 -3.92
N ALA A 85 14.74 21.11 -3.93
CA ALA A 85 15.73 21.79 -3.13
C ALA A 85 15.49 21.31 -1.71
N ASP A 86 16.50 20.63 -1.14
CA ASP A 86 16.61 20.28 0.27
C ASP A 86 16.25 21.51 1.12
N SER A 87 14.97 21.64 1.41
CA SER A 87 14.38 22.63 2.27
C SER A 87 13.61 21.80 3.26
N GLU A 88 14.24 21.59 4.41
CA GLU A 88 13.61 21.05 5.60
C GLU A 88 12.19 21.64 5.73
N PRO A 89 11.17 20.83 6.07
CA PRO A 89 9.80 21.30 6.03
C PRO A 89 9.57 22.35 7.12
N VAL A 90 9.67 23.63 6.75
CA VAL A 90 9.07 24.72 7.52
C VAL A 90 7.58 24.65 7.26
N VAL A 91 6.89 23.81 8.03
CA VAL A 91 5.44 23.73 8.04
C VAL A 91 4.90 25.05 8.58
N ALA A 92 4.59 25.98 7.69
CA ALA A 92 3.76 27.13 8.00
C ALA A 92 2.30 26.67 8.09
N THR A 93 1.91 26.12 9.25
CA THR A 93 0.49 25.96 9.57
C THR A 93 -0.14 27.35 9.74
N PRO A 94 -1.34 27.61 9.17
CA PRO A 94 -2.07 28.84 9.43
C PRO A 94 -2.36 28.92 10.92
N THR A 95 -1.99 30.02 11.57
CA THR A 95 -2.25 30.26 12.99
C THR A 95 -3.75 30.11 13.27
N PRO A 96 -4.19 29.06 13.98
CA PRO A 96 -5.50 29.10 14.62
C PRO A 96 -5.32 29.82 15.96
N GLU A 97 -6.24 30.73 16.24
CA GLU A 97 -6.32 31.45 17.51
C GLU A 97 -6.29 30.45 18.68
N ARG A 98 -5.38 30.70 19.63
CA ARG A 98 -5.03 29.79 20.72
C ARG A 98 -6.18 29.70 21.73
N VAL A 99 -7.08 28.74 21.57
CA VAL A 99 -7.88 28.25 22.69
C VAL A 99 -6.97 27.37 23.55
N GLN A 100 -6.62 27.84 24.76
CA GLN A 100 -5.88 27.04 25.74
C GLN A 100 -6.77 25.91 26.24
N MET A 101 -6.67 24.73 25.63
CA MET A 101 -7.07 23.48 26.27
C MET A 101 -5.84 22.93 27.01
N GLN A 102 -5.86 22.98 28.33
CA GLN A 102 -4.92 22.20 29.16
C GLN A 102 -5.18 20.72 28.88
N GLN A 103 -4.24 20.05 28.19
CA GLN A 103 -4.22 18.59 28.15
C GLN A 103 -3.77 18.09 29.53
N PRO A 104 -4.51 17.18 30.20
CA PRO A 104 -3.97 16.51 31.38
C PRO A 104 -2.80 15.62 30.95
N ALA A 105 -1.77 15.55 31.80
CA ALA A 105 -0.59 14.74 31.57
C ALA A 105 -0.98 13.31 31.18
N ALA A 106 -0.41 12.81 30.08
CA ALA A 106 -0.63 11.45 29.61
C ALA A 106 -0.25 10.47 30.73
N HIS A 107 -1.25 9.80 31.29
CA HIS A 107 -1.06 8.72 32.24
C HIS A 107 -0.52 7.53 31.45
N ASP A 108 0.76 7.22 31.65
CA ASP A 108 1.49 6.18 30.92
C ASP A 108 1.02 4.80 31.37
N TYR A 109 -0.14 4.39 30.85
CA TYR A 109 -0.87 3.18 31.21
C TYR A 109 -0.04 1.89 31.05
N LEU A 110 1.02 1.94 30.23
CA LEU A 110 1.95 0.83 30.02
C LEU A 110 2.94 0.67 31.19
N ALA A 111 3.30 1.75 31.87
CA ALA A 111 4.17 1.69 33.04
C ALA A 111 3.45 1.06 34.25
N ASP A 112 2.20 1.43 34.48
CA ASP A 112 1.41 0.90 35.61
C ASP A 112 1.13 -0.60 35.49
N MET A 113 0.85 -1.09 34.28
CA MET A 113 0.71 -2.53 34.00
C MET A 113 1.99 -3.32 34.31
N TYR A 114 3.17 -2.76 34.02
CA TYR A 114 4.44 -3.44 34.21
C TYR A 114 4.81 -3.54 35.69
N TYR A 115 4.57 -2.49 36.48
CA TYR A 115 4.80 -2.52 37.93
C TYR A 115 3.78 -3.39 38.68
N ALA A 116 2.51 -3.41 38.26
CA ALA A 116 1.49 -4.26 38.89
C ALA A 116 1.82 -5.76 38.80
N ASN A 117 2.31 -6.23 37.64
CA ASN A 117 2.70 -7.63 37.49
C ASN A 117 3.96 -8.00 38.28
N LYS A 118 4.90 -7.06 38.45
CA LYS A 118 6.11 -7.29 39.24
C LYS A 118 5.80 -7.43 40.73
N VAL A 119 4.93 -6.56 41.26
CA VAL A 119 4.52 -6.61 42.67
C VAL A 119 3.71 -7.88 42.96
N ALA A 120 2.85 -8.32 42.05
CA ALA A 120 2.12 -9.57 42.20
C ALA A 120 3.07 -10.78 42.27
N ALA A 121 4.06 -10.87 41.37
CA ALA A 121 5.05 -11.94 41.35
C ALA A 121 5.93 -11.96 42.62
N GLU A 122 6.28 -10.79 43.16
CA GLU A 122 7.05 -10.68 44.41
C GLU A 122 6.20 -11.07 45.63
N SER A 123 4.88 -10.82 45.62
CA SER A 123 3.97 -11.19 46.72
C SER A 123 3.63 -12.69 46.77
N GLU A 124 3.59 -13.38 45.62
CA GLU A 124 3.36 -14.83 45.57
C GLU A 124 4.62 -15.61 46.02
N ALA A 125 5.82 -15.07 45.75
CA ALA A 125 7.09 -15.67 46.18
C ALA A 125 7.31 -15.59 47.71
N ASP A 126 6.83 -14.54 48.36
CA ASP A 126 6.93 -14.36 49.82
C ASP A 126 5.87 -15.19 50.59
N ALA A 127 4.69 -15.42 49.98
CA ALA A 127 3.63 -16.24 50.58
C ALA A 127 3.95 -17.75 50.57
N GLU A 128 4.78 -18.24 49.65
CA GLU A 128 5.18 -19.65 49.57
C GLU A 128 6.38 -20.00 50.50
N ALA A 129 7.07 -18.99 51.04
CA ALA A 129 8.22 -19.17 51.94
C ALA A 129 7.83 -19.38 53.42
N ASP A 130 6.64 -18.96 53.86
CA ASP A 130 6.21 -19.01 55.27
C ASP A 130 5.40 -20.27 55.66
N ALA A 131 5.14 -21.18 54.71
CA ALA A 131 4.31 -22.38 54.93
C ALA A 131 5.09 -23.72 54.99
N ARG A 132 6.42 -23.71 55.22
CA ARG A 132 7.20 -24.95 55.39
C ARG A 132 7.38 -25.32 56.87
N PRO A 133 6.86 -26.47 57.33
CA PRO A 133 7.04 -26.89 58.71
C PRO A 133 8.51 -27.23 58.99
N LYS A 134 9.03 -26.63 60.06
CA LYS A 134 10.37 -26.84 60.63
C LYS A 134 10.50 -28.24 61.23
N TRP A 135 10.92 -29.22 60.44
CA TRP A 135 11.51 -30.46 60.94
C TRP A 135 13.04 -30.30 61.01
N GLY A 136 13.60 -30.60 62.18
CA GLY A 136 15.02 -30.47 62.48
C GLY A 136 15.90 -31.31 61.55
N ARG A 137 17.12 -30.82 61.31
CA ARG A 137 18.17 -31.54 60.57
C ARG A 137 18.42 -32.90 61.20
N LEU A 138 18.27 -33.97 60.43
CA LEU A 138 18.91 -35.25 60.72
C LEU A 138 20.31 -35.20 60.10
N GLY A 139 21.30 -34.77 60.88
CA GLY A 139 22.67 -34.59 60.40
C GLY A 139 23.68 -34.02 61.41
N ASP A 140 23.31 -33.91 62.68
CA ASP A 140 24.28 -34.01 63.79
C ASP A 140 24.50 -35.51 64.06
N LEU A 141 25.29 -36.14 63.18
CA LEU A 141 25.97 -37.43 63.35
C LEU A 141 27.30 -37.36 62.59
#